data_AF-A0A268S414-F1
#
_entry.id   AF-A0A268S414-F1
#
_cell.length_a   1.000
_cell.length_b   1.000
_cell.length_c   1.000
_cell.angle_alpha   90.00
_cell.angle_beta   90.00
_cell.angle_gamma   90.00
#
_symmetry.space_group_name_H-M   'P 1'
#
loop_
_entity.id
_entity.type
_entity.pdbx_description
1 polymer ?
#
loop_
_entity_poly.entity_id
_entity_poly.type
_entity_poly.pdbx_seq_one_letter_code
_entity_poly.pdbx_strand_id
1 'polypeptide(L)'
;MLFHGMINTYELPIKGNGVLLMPTTKKPLKVRQIERMKEKEYSKTYLQRKQERQEEPNNYPLTRLILIKDFFRTPDLYKAIGFFFSIQIIIAVIAAGVNHPKYAGALNLLAIILGIVIVTLSIRTINRRQRLDPTRRKFKLSRVLFITTVMLIALFLVTYFYSLIGITMSAQPNQMSLNLLFTIYPVAMVFTVLFVSPIIEELVFRELLPFATGPSYLSFVIASLIFIALHAPYGIMGWTSYGILAAGFLYARLKDNNVYTAIAVHMIWNALALIV
;
A
#
# COMPACT_ATOMS: atom_id res chain seq x y z
N MET A 1 49.67 69.91 -20.78
CA MET A 1 49.77 71.10 -19.90
C MET A 1 49.15 70.70 -18.56
N LEU A 2 49.88 70.94 -17.47
CA LEU A 2 49.62 70.55 -16.09
C LEU A 2 48.20 70.87 -15.60
N PHE A 3 47.63 70.06 -14.70
CA PHE A 3 47.54 70.41 -13.26
C PHE A 3 46.92 69.29 -12.41
N HIS A 4 47.58 69.04 -11.28
CA HIS A 4 47.12 68.30 -10.11
C HIS A 4 45.89 68.94 -9.46
N GLY A 5 45.04 68.11 -8.85
CA GLY A 5 44.01 68.52 -7.89
C GLY A 5 43.53 67.31 -7.10
N MET A 6 43.44 67.45 -5.78
CA MET A 6 43.59 66.40 -4.77
C MET A 6 42.25 66.07 -4.07
N ILE A 7 42.15 64.84 -3.54
CA ILE A 7 41.40 64.38 -2.32
C ILE A 7 39.95 63.86 -2.49
N ASN A 8 39.83 62.53 -2.25
CA ASN A 8 38.87 61.71 -1.46
C ASN A 8 37.40 62.13 -1.35
N THR A 9 36.38 61.26 -1.35
CA THR A 9 36.23 59.82 -1.02
C THR A 9 34.82 59.43 -1.46
N TYR A 10 34.56 58.18 -1.84
CA TYR A 10 33.42 57.33 -1.42
C TYR A 10 33.46 56.04 -2.26
N GLU A 11 33.91 54.96 -1.63
CA GLU A 11 33.92 53.60 -2.17
C GLU A 11 32.51 53.00 -2.17
N LEU A 12 32.12 52.39 -3.30
CA LEU A 12 31.05 51.41 -3.40
C LEU A 12 31.67 50.01 -3.52
N PRO A 13 31.19 49.01 -2.78
CA PRO A 13 31.34 47.63 -3.20
C PRO A 13 29.99 46.99 -3.51
N ILE A 14 29.90 46.54 -4.76
CA ILE A 14 28.93 45.59 -5.31
C ILE A 14 28.94 44.31 -4.46
N LYS A 15 27.77 43.84 -4.01
CA LYS A 15 27.58 42.46 -3.51
C LYS A 15 26.48 41.74 -4.28
N GLY A 16 26.86 40.57 -4.79
CA GLY A 16 26.10 39.76 -5.74
C GLY A 16 24.88 39.04 -5.19
N ASN A 17 24.05 38.62 -6.16
CA ASN A 17 22.83 37.85 -5.99
C ASN A 17 23.15 36.42 -5.51
N GLY A 18 23.05 36.20 -4.20
CA GLY A 18 22.91 34.87 -3.62
C GLY A 18 21.46 34.40 -3.75
N VAL A 19 21.25 33.30 -4.46
CA VAL A 19 19.99 32.55 -4.50
C VAL A 19 19.67 32.08 -3.08
N LEU A 20 18.64 32.67 -2.48
CA LEU A 20 18.15 32.31 -1.15
C LEU A 20 17.35 31.00 -1.25
N LEU A 21 17.95 29.88 -0.87
CA LEU A 21 17.24 28.63 -0.62
C LEU A 21 16.22 28.86 0.50
N MET A 22 14.92 28.84 0.15
CA MET A 22 13.86 28.87 1.16
C MET A 22 13.88 27.57 1.97
N PRO A 23 13.93 27.63 3.31
CA PRO A 23 13.81 26.45 4.15
C PRO A 23 12.37 25.93 4.08
N THR A 24 12.19 24.63 3.83
CA THR A 24 10.91 23.95 3.99
C THR A 24 10.44 24.10 5.44
N THR A 25 9.57 25.08 5.69
CA THR A 25 9.08 25.41 7.03
C THR A 25 8.24 24.24 7.55
N LYS A 26 8.79 23.52 8.53
CA LYS A 26 8.06 22.49 9.27
C LYS A 26 6.82 23.17 9.88
N LYS A 27 5.61 22.69 9.50
CA LYS A 27 4.34 23.15 10.08
C LYS A 27 4.45 23.25 11.62
N PRO A 28 4.02 24.37 12.23
CA PRO A 28 4.18 24.59 13.66
C PRO A 28 3.47 23.50 14.46
N LEU A 29 4.07 23.13 15.59
CA LEU A 29 3.66 21.98 16.43
C LEU A 29 2.16 21.99 16.76
N LYS A 30 1.59 23.18 16.94
CA LYS A 30 0.18 23.44 17.21
C LYS A 30 -0.75 23.04 16.05
N VAL A 31 -0.34 23.26 14.80
CA VAL A 31 -1.09 22.84 13.61
C VAL A 31 -1.07 21.32 13.46
N ARG A 32 0.07 20.67 13.73
CA ARG A 32 0.14 19.20 13.77
C ARG A 32 -0.72 18.60 14.88
N GLN A 33 -0.79 19.26 16.05
CA GLN A 33 -1.67 18.85 17.14
C GLN A 33 -3.15 19.01 16.75
N ILE A 34 -3.52 20.11 16.10
CA ILE A 34 -4.89 20.33 15.59
C ILE A 34 -5.25 19.34 14.49
N GLU A 35 -4.36 19.05 13.53
CA GLU A 35 -4.58 18.03 12.50
C GLU A 35 -4.72 16.63 13.12
N ARG A 36 -3.88 16.26 14.10
CA ARG A 36 -4.02 15.01 14.86
C ARG A 36 -5.30 14.96 15.68
N MET A 37 -5.77 16.09 16.21
CA MET A 37 -7.06 16.16 16.90
C MET A 37 -8.19 15.97 15.90
N LYS A 38 -8.18 16.63 14.74
CA LYS A 38 -9.17 16.46 13.66
C LYS A 38 -9.20 15.05 13.07
N GLU A 39 -8.06 14.40 12.92
CA GLU A 39 -7.97 13.01 12.45
C GLU A 39 -8.48 12.02 13.50
N LYS A 40 -8.12 12.23 14.77
CA LYS A 40 -8.69 11.47 15.90
C LYS A 40 -10.19 11.71 16.04
N GLU A 41 -10.64 12.94 15.80
CA GLU A 41 -12.03 13.36 15.88
C GLU A 41 -12.81 12.77 14.72
N TYR A 42 -12.36 12.86 13.46
CA TYR A 42 -13.03 12.21 12.33
C TYR A 42 -13.14 10.69 12.49
N SER A 43 -12.05 10.02 12.92
CA SER A 43 -12.08 8.58 13.18
C SER A 43 -12.96 8.23 14.38
N LYS A 44 -12.96 9.05 15.46
CA LYS A 44 -13.85 8.86 16.61
C LYS A 44 -15.29 9.13 16.26
N THR A 45 -15.61 10.22 15.58
CA THR A 45 -16.96 10.62 15.15
C THR A 45 -17.52 9.62 14.15
N TYR A 46 -16.71 9.04 13.25
CA TYR A 46 -17.16 7.94 12.41
C TYR A 46 -17.48 6.68 13.23
N LEU A 47 -16.56 6.26 14.12
CA LEU A 47 -16.78 5.09 14.97
C LEU A 47 -17.92 5.28 15.97
N GLN A 48 -18.10 6.49 16.50
CA GLN A 48 -19.20 6.89 17.39
C GLN A 48 -20.52 6.93 16.63
N ARG A 49 -20.61 7.58 15.47
CA ARG A 49 -21.83 7.55 14.64
C ARG A 49 -22.17 6.13 14.19
N LYS A 50 -21.16 5.30 13.94
CA LYS A 50 -21.32 3.88 13.59
C LYS A 50 -21.82 3.05 14.79
N GLN A 51 -21.34 3.34 16.00
CA GLN A 51 -21.81 2.76 17.25
C GLN A 51 -23.24 3.19 17.59
N GLU A 52 -23.54 4.49 17.48
CA GLU A 52 -24.86 5.07 17.71
C GLU A 52 -25.92 4.49 16.76
N ARG A 53 -25.52 4.17 15.52
CA ARG A 53 -26.40 3.56 14.52
C ARG A 53 -26.48 2.03 14.59
N GLN A 54 -25.82 1.40 15.57
CA GLN A 54 -25.75 -0.07 15.71
C GLN A 54 -25.46 -0.79 14.38
N GLU A 55 -24.59 -0.21 13.54
CA GLU A 55 -24.37 -0.72 12.19
C GLU A 55 -23.82 -2.15 12.25
N GLU A 56 -24.44 -3.07 11.51
CA GLU A 56 -23.92 -4.43 11.38
C GLU A 56 -22.54 -4.43 10.67
N PRO A 57 -21.71 -5.47 10.90
CA PRO A 57 -20.51 -5.68 10.10
C PRO A 57 -20.87 -5.64 8.61
N ASN A 58 -20.20 -4.78 7.85
CA ASN A 58 -20.37 -4.60 6.39
C ASN A 58 -21.59 -3.83 5.94
N ASN A 59 -22.18 -3.01 6.81
CA ASN A 59 -23.20 -2.09 6.37
C ASN A 59 -22.59 -0.82 5.73
N TYR A 60 -21.88 -0.99 4.61
CA TYR A 60 -21.37 0.13 3.82
C TYR A 60 -22.45 0.61 2.84
N PRO A 61 -22.58 1.92 2.58
CA PRO A 61 -23.42 2.38 1.49
C PRO A 61 -22.84 1.90 0.15
N LEU A 62 -23.71 1.75 -0.87
CA LEU A 62 -23.26 1.40 -2.23
C LEU A 62 -22.23 2.40 -2.75
N THR A 63 -22.52 3.69 -2.61
CA THR A 63 -21.67 4.78 -3.06
C THR A 63 -21.57 5.85 -1.98
N ARG A 64 -20.40 6.47 -1.84
CA ARG A 64 -20.22 7.70 -1.06
C ARG A 64 -19.34 8.63 -1.87
N LEU A 65 -19.93 9.69 -2.42
CA LEU A 65 -19.18 10.71 -3.14
C LEU A 65 -18.57 11.67 -2.12
N ILE A 66 -17.25 11.71 -2.05
CA ILE A 66 -16.53 12.78 -1.36
C ILE A 66 -16.01 13.78 -2.39
N LEU A 67 -15.90 15.04 -1.99
CA LEU A 67 -15.27 16.05 -2.83
C LEU A 67 -13.80 15.68 -3.06
N ILE A 68 -13.33 15.87 -4.30
CA ILE A 68 -11.93 15.54 -4.67
C ILE A 68 -10.92 16.30 -3.80
N LYS A 69 -11.25 17.54 -3.41
CA LYS A 69 -10.46 18.34 -2.48
C LYS A 69 -10.33 17.69 -1.10
N ASP A 70 -11.39 17.03 -0.62
CA ASP A 70 -11.40 16.36 0.68
C ASP A 70 -10.65 15.03 0.61
N PHE A 71 -10.75 14.31 -0.52
CA PHE A 71 -9.94 13.12 -0.81
C PHE A 71 -8.44 13.41 -0.62
N PHE A 72 -7.92 14.45 -1.28
CA PHE A 72 -6.51 14.86 -1.19
C PHE A 72 -6.10 15.43 0.17
N ARG A 73 -7.06 15.71 1.07
CA ARG A 73 -6.77 16.17 2.43
C ARG A 73 -6.81 15.05 3.46
N THR A 74 -7.22 13.85 3.06
CA THR A 74 -7.30 12.72 4.00
C THR A 74 -5.92 12.20 4.37
N PRO A 75 -5.59 12.08 5.67
CA PRO A 75 -4.31 11.53 6.11
C PRO A 75 -4.13 10.06 5.72
N ASP A 76 -5.25 9.34 5.51
CA ASP A 76 -5.23 7.95 5.07
C ASP A 76 -4.70 7.79 3.64
N LEU A 77 -4.96 8.75 2.75
CA LEU A 77 -4.38 8.75 1.41
C LEU A 77 -2.85 8.82 1.47
N TYR A 78 -2.30 9.72 2.29
CA TYR A 78 -0.85 9.87 2.43
C TYR A 78 -0.20 8.66 3.09
N LYS A 79 -0.87 8.02 4.05
CA LYS A 79 -0.41 6.74 4.61
C LYS A 79 -0.45 5.64 3.54
N ALA A 80 -1.52 5.55 2.75
CA ALA A 80 -1.64 4.56 1.68
C ALA A 80 -0.49 4.70 0.68
N ILE A 81 -0.23 5.92 0.22
CA ILE A 81 0.89 6.25 -0.67
C ILE A 81 2.22 5.89 -0.01
N GLY A 82 2.43 6.31 1.24
CA GLY A 82 3.67 6.03 1.97
C GLY A 82 3.97 4.54 2.12
N PHE A 83 2.97 3.75 2.52
CA PHE A 83 3.09 2.29 2.63
C PHE A 83 3.29 1.64 1.25
N PHE A 84 2.56 2.09 0.22
CA PHE A 84 2.73 1.58 -1.14
C PHE A 84 4.14 1.82 -1.69
N PHE A 85 4.74 3.00 -1.49
CA PHE A 85 6.13 3.23 -1.92
C PHE A 85 7.15 2.54 -1.03
N SER A 86 6.83 2.29 0.24
CA SER A 86 7.75 1.63 1.17
C SER A 86 8.10 0.20 0.74
N ILE A 87 7.16 -0.53 0.14
CA ILE A 87 7.45 -1.86 -0.41
C ILE A 87 8.30 -1.80 -1.68
N GLN A 88 8.08 -0.79 -2.54
CA GLN A 88 8.90 -0.58 -3.74
C GLN A 88 10.36 -0.31 -3.37
N ILE A 89 10.59 0.42 -2.27
CA ILE A 89 11.95 0.64 -1.74
C ILE A 89 12.59 -0.68 -1.30
N ILE A 90 11.86 -1.57 -0.61
CA ILE A 90 12.40 -2.87 -0.19
C ILE A 90 12.82 -3.69 -1.42
N ILE A 91 11.94 -3.81 -2.42
CA ILE A 91 12.22 -4.57 -3.65
C ILE A 91 13.40 -3.95 -4.40
N ALA A 92 13.46 -2.60 -4.49
CA ALA A 92 14.57 -1.91 -5.12
C ALA A 92 15.91 -2.14 -4.40
N VAL A 93 15.91 -2.20 -3.06
CA VAL A 93 17.11 -2.53 -2.27
C VAL A 93 17.58 -3.97 -2.54
N ILE A 94 16.65 -4.93 -2.63
CA ILE A 94 16.99 -6.32 -3.01
C ILE A 94 17.56 -6.35 -4.44
N ALA A 95 16.89 -5.69 -5.38
CA ALA A 95 17.32 -5.64 -6.78
C ALA A 95 18.69 -4.95 -6.96
N ALA A 96 18.99 -3.93 -6.16
CA ALA A 96 20.31 -3.28 -6.16
C ALA A 96 21.44 -4.25 -5.79
N GLY A 97 21.14 -5.32 -5.03
CA GLY A 97 22.10 -6.40 -4.75
C GLY A 97 22.62 -7.07 -6.02
N VAL A 98 21.75 -7.24 -7.03
CA VAL A 98 22.11 -7.86 -8.32
C VAL A 98 23.17 -7.03 -9.04
N ASN A 99 23.01 -5.70 -9.03
CA ASN A 99 23.93 -4.77 -9.69
C ASN A 99 25.20 -4.48 -8.87
N HIS A 100 25.17 -4.77 -7.56
CA HIS A 100 26.29 -4.53 -6.65
C HIS A 100 26.64 -5.79 -5.83
N PRO A 101 27.18 -6.86 -6.45
CA PRO A 101 27.40 -8.15 -5.80
C PRO A 101 28.25 -8.06 -4.52
N LYS A 102 29.24 -7.14 -4.50
CA LYS A 102 30.10 -6.89 -3.34
C LYS A 102 29.32 -6.49 -2.08
N TYR A 103 28.18 -5.81 -2.23
CA TYR A 103 27.35 -5.32 -1.13
C TYR A 103 26.02 -6.08 -1.00
N ALA A 104 25.79 -7.11 -1.82
CA ALA A 104 24.52 -7.82 -1.89
C ALA A 104 24.06 -8.35 -0.53
N GLY A 105 24.95 -8.94 0.28
CA GLY A 105 24.59 -9.42 1.62
C GLY A 105 24.09 -8.31 2.54
N ALA A 106 24.76 -7.15 2.54
CA ALA A 106 24.37 -6.00 3.35
C ALA A 106 23.05 -5.38 2.87
N LEU A 107 22.83 -5.29 1.55
CA LEU A 107 21.58 -4.80 0.96
C LEU A 107 20.40 -5.71 1.29
N ASN A 108 20.58 -7.03 1.24
CA ASN A 108 19.51 -7.97 1.63
C ASN A 108 19.19 -7.91 3.12
N LEU A 109 20.20 -7.78 3.98
CA LEU A 109 19.99 -7.57 5.41
C LEU A 109 19.24 -6.25 5.67
N LEU A 110 19.62 -5.18 4.98
CA LEU A 110 18.92 -3.90 5.04
C LEU A 110 17.46 -4.04 4.60
N ALA A 111 17.18 -4.75 3.50
CA ALA A 111 15.81 -5.00 3.03
C ALA A 111 14.97 -5.74 4.08
N ILE A 112 15.52 -6.75 4.75
CA ILE A 112 14.84 -7.47 5.83
C ILE A 112 14.55 -6.54 7.02
N ILE A 113 15.51 -5.74 7.46
CA ILE A 113 15.34 -4.78 8.55
C ILE A 113 14.25 -3.76 8.21
N LEU A 114 14.29 -3.19 7.00
CA LEU A 114 13.26 -2.28 6.50
C LEU A 114 11.88 -2.96 6.47
N GLY A 115 11.80 -4.20 6.00
CA GLY A 115 10.57 -4.99 5.98
C GLY A 115 10.00 -5.21 7.38
N ILE A 116 10.82 -5.57 8.38
CA ILE A 116 10.38 -5.71 9.78
C ILE A 116 9.82 -4.40 10.33
N VAL A 117 10.52 -3.28 10.08
CA VAL A 117 10.06 -1.95 10.51
C VAL A 117 8.71 -1.61 9.87
N ILE A 118 8.59 -1.79 8.56
CA ILE A 118 7.37 -1.44 7.81
C ILE A 118 6.20 -2.34 8.20
N VAL A 119 6.42 -3.65 8.37
CA VAL A 119 5.41 -4.58 8.90
C VAL A 119 4.95 -4.14 10.29
N THR A 120 5.89 -3.80 11.18
CA THR A 120 5.56 -3.32 12.54
C THR A 120 4.69 -2.06 12.49
N LEU A 121 5.04 -1.09 11.64
CA LEU A 121 4.26 0.13 11.44
C LEU A 121 2.88 -0.15 10.82
N SER A 122 2.80 -1.10 9.89
CA SER A 122 1.56 -1.53 9.23
C SER A 122 0.62 -2.17 10.24
N ILE A 123 1.10 -3.14 11.01
CA ILE A 123 0.34 -3.82 12.07
C ILE A 123 -0.11 -2.84 13.14
N ARG A 124 0.73 -1.88 13.54
CA ARG A 124 0.35 -0.81 14.47
C ARG A 124 -0.78 0.07 13.90
N THR A 125 -0.73 0.36 12.60
CA THR A 125 -1.77 1.16 11.91
C THR A 125 -3.09 0.40 11.85
N ILE A 126 -3.05 -0.88 11.47
CA ILE A 126 -4.21 -1.78 11.47
C ILE A 126 -4.82 -1.85 12.86
N ASN A 127 -4.02 -2.18 13.88
CA ASN A 127 -4.49 -2.32 15.26
C ASN A 127 -5.12 -1.03 15.78
N ARG A 128 -4.56 0.14 15.46
CA ARG A 128 -5.17 1.42 15.87
C ARG A 128 -6.56 1.64 15.27
N ARG A 129 -6.81 1.16 14.05
CA ARG A 129 -8.09 1.31 13.34
C ARG A 129 -9.10 0.24 13.74
N GLN A 130 -8.66 -1.01 13.82
CA GLN A 130 -9.54 -2.18 13.96
C GLN A 130 -9.71 -2.69 15.39
N ARG A 131 -8.87 -2.28 16.35
CA ARG A 131 -8.98 -2.77 17.74
C ARG A 131 -10.26 -2.32 18.43
N LEU A 132 -10.76 -1.14 18.11
CA LEU A 132 -11.94 -0.54 18.74
C LEU A 132 -13.18 -0.59 17.84
N ASP A 133 -13.11 -1.20 16.65
CA ASP A 133 -14.29 -1.35 15.79
C ASP A 133 -15.17 -2.49 16.36
N PRO A 134 -16.35 -2.18 16.95
CA PRO A 134 -17.19 -3.19 17.59
C PRO A 134 -17.83 -4.15 16.57
N THR A 135 -17.85 -3.76 15.28
CA THR A 135 -18.42 -4.57 14.21
C THR A 135 -17.41 -5.55 13.61
N ARG A 136 -16.15 -5.53 14.08
CA ARG A 136 -15.13 -6.47 13.63
C ARG A 136 -15.42 -7.87 14.15
N ARG A 137 -15.50 -8.84 13.25
CA ARG A 137 -15.64 -10.26 13.62
C ARG A 137 -14.28 -10.87 13.95
N LYS A 138 -14.30 -11.88 14.83
CA LYS A 138 -13.11 -12.66 15.20
C LYS A 138 -12.53 -13.38 13.97
N PHE A 139 -11.20 -13.42 13.91
CA PHE A 139 -10.48 -14.19 12.91
C PHE A 139 -10.80 -15.68 13.04
N LYS A 140 -11.01 -16.37 11.91
CA LYS A 140 -11.26 -17.82 11.86
C LYS A 140 -10.46 -18.46 10.72
N LEU A 141 -9.57 -19.39 11.05
CA LEU A 141 -8.75 -20.09 10.06
C LEU A 141 -9.59 -20.89 9.07
N SER A 142 -10.67 -21.54 9.51
CA SER A 142 -11.58 -22.29 8.62
C SER A 142 -12.17 -21.42 7.51
N ARG A 143 -12.41 -20.14 7.78
CA ARG A 143 -12.91 -19.20 6.77
C ARG A 143 -11.81 -18.80 5.79
N VAL A 144 -10.59 -18.57 6.28
CA VAL A 144 -9.43 -18.31 5.44
C VAL A 144 -9.25 -19.46 4.45
N LEU A 145 -9.20 -20.70 4.96
CA LEU A 145 -9.07 -21.90 4.13
C LEU A 145 -10.22 -22.03 3.13
N PHE A 146 -11.48 -21.83 3.56
CA PHE A 146 -12.62 -21.86 2.68
C PHE A 146 -12.49 -20.86 1.51
N ILE A 147 -12.13 -19.60 1.80
CA ILE A 147 -11.97 -18.57 0.78
C ILE A 147 -10.84 -18.93 -0.18
N THR A 148 -9.66 -19.34 0.33
CA THR A 148 -8.55 -19.76 -0.51
C THR A 148 -8.94 -20.95 -1.40
N THR A 149 -9.64 -21.96 -0.88
CA THR A 149 -10.12 -23.09 -1.67
C THR A 149 -11.09 -22.66 -2.77
N VAL A 150 -12.04 -21.78 -2.47
CA VAL A 150 -12.97 -21.24 -3.48
C VAL A 150 -12.21 -20.48 -4.57
N MET A 151 -11.19 -19.70 -4.20
CA MET A 151 -10.33 -18.99 -5.16
C MET A 151 -9.56 -19.96 -6.06
N LEU A 152 -9.00 -21.04 -5.50
CA LEU A 152 -8.30 -22.07 -6.28
C LEU A 152 -9.24 -22.77 -7.27
N ILE A 153 -10.44 -23.14 -6.83
CA ILE A 153 -11.45 -23.76 -7.70
C ILE A 153 -11.85 -22.78 -8.81
N ALA A 154 -12.10 -21.51 -8.49
CA ALA A 154 -12.44 -20.50 -9.48
C ALA A 154 -11.32 -20.32 -10.52
N LEU A 155 -10.06 -20.24 -10.07
CA LEU A 155 -8.91 -20.13 -10.95
C LEU A 155 -8.76 -21.36 -11.85
N PHE A 156 -8.92 -22.56 -11.31
CA PHE A 156 -8.89 -23.81 -12.06
C PHE A 156 -9.97 -23.85 -13.14
N LEU A 157 -11.23 -23.54 -12.77
CA LEU A 157 -12.36 -23.57 -13.70
C LEU A 157 -12.19 -22.54 -14.83
N VAL A 158 -11.74 -21.33 -14.52
CA VAL A 158 -11.49 -20.29 -15.52
C VAL A 158 -10.32 -20.68 -16.43
N THR A 159 -9.25 -21.25 -15.88
CA THR A 159 -8.11 -21.72 -16.67
C THR A 159 -8.52 -22.86 -17.62
N TYR A 160 -9.32 -23.80 -17.12
CA TYR A 160 -9.89 -24.88 -17.93
C TYR A 160 -10.82 -24.34 -19.03
N PHE A 161 -11.70 -23.39 -18.71
CA PHE A 161 -12.56 -22.79 -19.72
C PHE A 161 -11.77 -22.06 -20.80
N TYR A 162 -10.76 -21.28 -20.41
CA TYR A 162 -9.90 -20.59 -21.38
C TYR A 162 -9.12 -21.54 -22.26
N SER A 163 -8.65 -22.69 -21.73
CA SER A 163 -7.95 -23.68 -22.55
C SER A 163 -8.86 -24.32 -23.60
N LEU A 164 -10.15 -24.51 -23.31
CA LEU A 164 -11.14 -25.00 -24.28
C LEU A 164 -11.34 -24.04 -25.47
N ILE A 165 -11.14 -22.74 -25.27
CA ILE A 165 -11.26 -21.71 -26.33
C ILE A 165 -9.89 -21.22 -26.85
N GLY A 166 -8.81 -21.96 -26.56
CA GLY A 166 -7.47 -21.69 -27.08
C GLY A 166 -6.76 -20.49 -26.45
N ILE A 167 -7.22 -19.99 -25.30
CA ILE A 167 -6.57 -18.90 -24.56
C ILE A 167 -5.63 -19.49 -23.52
N THR A 168 -4.35 -19.16 -23.62
CA THR A 168 -3.30 -19.62 -22.69
C THR A 168 -2.78 -18.49 -21.80
N MET A 169 -2.25 -18.84 -20.62
CA MET A 169 -1.60 -17.87 -19.74
C MET A 169 -0.30 -17.41 -20.38
N SER A 170 -0.23 -16.13 -20.75
CA SER A 170 1.03 -15.52 -21.16
C SER A 170 1.93 -15.28 -19.94
N ALA A 171 3.24 -15.35 -20.14
CA ALA A 171 4.21 -14.98 -19.12
C ALA A 171 3.93 -13.55 -18.63
N GLN A 172 3.76 -13.40 -17.32
CA GLN A 172 3.52 -12.09 -16.72
C GLN A 172 4.86 -11.36 -16.55
N PRO A 173 5.04 -10.13 -17.07
CA PRO A 173 6.33 -9.44 -17.04
C PRO A 173 6.92 -9.27 -15.64
N ASN A 174 6.06 -9.07 -14.64
CA ASN A 174 6.44 -8.96 -13.24
C ASN A 174 7.02 -10.28 -12.69
N GLN A 175 6.50 -11.44 -13.12
CA GLN A 175 6.90 -12.75 -12.62
C GLN A 175 8.36 -13.09 -12.98
N MET A 176 8.80 -12.72 -14.18
CA MET A 176 10.19 -12.97 -14.61
C MET A 176 11.20 -12.23 -13.72
N SER A 177 10.93 -10.95 -13.41
CA SER A 177 11.76 -10.15 -12.52
C SER A 177 11.78 -10.72 -11.10
N LEU A 178 10.63 -11.19 -10.60
CA LEU A 178 10.54 -11.81 -9.27
C LEU A 178 11.29 -13.14 -9.23
N ASN A 179 11.15 -13.99 -10.25
CA ASN A 179 11.84 -15.28 -10.34
C ASN A 179 13.36 -15.13 -10.25
N LEU A 180 13.92 -14.14 -10.96
CA LEU A 180 15.35 -13.83 -10.89
C LEU A 180 15.78 -13.50 -9.44
N LEU A 181 15.03 -12.62 -8.76
CA LEU A 181 15.35 -12.24 -7.39
C LEU A 181 15.17 -13.42 -6.43
N PHE A 182 14.20 -14.30 -6.65
CA PHE A 182 14.02 -15.52 -5.86
C PHE A 182 15.20 -16.47 -5.99
N THR A 183 15.78 -16.61 -7.18
CA THR A 183 16.97 -17.46 -7.39
C THR A 183 18.20 -16.90 -6.68
N ILE A 184 18.40 -15.58 -6.72
CA ILE A 184 19.62 -14.96 -6.18
C ILE A 184 19.51 -14.69 -4.67
N TYR A 185 18.34 -14.23 -4.20
CA TYR A 185 18.10 -13.78 -2.82
C TYR A 185 16.84 -14.41 -2.21
N PRO A 186 16.76 -15.75 -2.11
CA PRO A 186 15.54 -16.46 -1.74
C PRO A 186 15.00 -16.04 -0.37
N VAL A 187 15.88 -15.86 0.63
CA VAL A 187 15.45 -15.51 1.99
C VAL A 187 14.76 -14.14 2.05
N ALA A 188 15.38 -13.11 1.46
CA ALA A 188 14.82 -11.76 1.44
C ALA A 188 13.53 -11.71 0.61
N MET A 189 13.47 -12.45 -0.50
CA MET A 189 12.29 -12.51 -1.37
C MET A 189 11.13 -13.27 -0.72
N VAL A 190 11.37 -14.43 -0.12
CA VAL A 190 10.33 -15.18 0.62
C VAL A 190 9.78 -14.33 1.76
N PHE A 191 10.64 -13.67 2.54
CA PHE A 191 10.19 -12.76 3.59
C PHE A 191 9.33 -11.61 3.02
N THR A 192 9.76 -11.00 1.92
CA THR A 192 9.06 -9.89 1.30
C THR A 192 7.71 -10.31 0.72
N VAL A 193 7.66 -11.38 -0.06
CA VAL A 193 6.45 -11.84 -0.77
C VAL A 193 5.44 -12.50 0.17
N LEU A 194 5.89 -13.24 1.19
CA LEU A 194 4.98 -13.92 2.11
C LEU A 194 4.51 -13.06 3.28
N PHE A 195 5.28 -12.09 3.74
CA PHE A 195 4.92 -11.31 4.93
C PHE A 195 4.73 -9.83 4.59
N VAL A 196 5.76 -9.20 4.03
CA VAL A 196 5.76 -7.74 3.85
C VAL A 196 4.68 -7.30 2.86
N SER A 197 4.65 -7.91 1.67
CA SER A 197 3.72 -7.58 0.58
C SER A 197 2.26 -7.73 0.97
N PRO A 198 1.78 -8.92 1.39
CA PRO A 198 0.37 -9.10 1.73
C PRO A 198 -0.08 -8.21 2.89
N ILE A 199 0.77 -7.97 3.90
CA ILE A 199 0.39 -7.08 5.02
C ILE A 199 0.20 -5.63 4.53
N ILE A 200 1.13 -5.13 3.71
CA ILE A 200 1.10 -3.76 3.20
C ILE A 200 -0.04 -3.59 2.19
N GLU A 201 -0.16 -4.51 1.23
CA GLU A 201 -1.15 -4.42 0.17
C GLU A 201 -2.57 -4.47 0.73
N GLU A 202 -2.86 -5.38 1.66
CA GLU A 202 -4.18 -5.41 2.29
C GLU A 202 -4.41 -4.16 3.16
N LEU A 203 -3.39 -3.64 3.87
CA LEU A 203 -3.52 -2.35 4.57
C LEU A 203 -3.84 -1.21 3.60
N VAL A 204 -3.18 -1.14 2.44
CA VAL A 204 -3.38 -0.08 1.47
C VAL A 204 -4.75 -0.21 0.80
N PHE A 205 -5.06 -1.36 0.22
CA PHE A 205 -6.21 -1.55 -0.68
C PHE A 205 -7.50 -1.99 0.02
N ARG A 206 -7.43 -2.47 1.27
CA ARG A 206 -8.61 -2.88 2.06
C ARG A 206 -8.87 -2.03 3.29
N GLU A 207 -7.99 -1.09 3.59
CA GLU A 207 -8.11 -0.24 4.78
C GLU A 207 -7.89 1.24 4.50
N LEU A 208 -6.75 1.63 3.96
CA LEU A 208 -6.43 3.06 3.85
C LEU A 208 -7.13 3.71 2.65
N LEU A 209 -7.01 3.14 1.45
CA LEU A 209 -7.52 3.74 0.22
C LEU A 209 -9.06 3.80 0.16
N PRO A 210 -9.82 2.75 0.54
CA PRO A 210 -11.28 2.83 0.59
C PRO A 210 -11.79 3.84 1.63
N PHE A 211 -11.04 4.08 2.71
CA PHE A 211 -11.42 5.05 3.74
C PHE A 211 -11.02 6.48 3.37
N ALA A 212 -9.92 6.66 2.64
CA ALA A 212 -9.51 7.93 2.06
C ALA A 212 -10.56 8.48 1.09
N THR A 213 -11.20 7.60 0.31
CA THR A 213 -12.28 7.91 -0.64
C THR A 213 -13.67 8.00 0.00
N GLY A 214 -13.77 7.79 1.32
CA GLY A 214 -15.04 7.63 2.03
C GLY A 214 -15.55 6.19 1.87
N PRO A 215 -15.62 5.40 2.95
CA PRO A 215 -15.88 3.97 2.85
C PRO A 215 -17.27 3.69 2.28
N SER A 216 -17.30 2.97 1.16
CA SER A 216 -18.49 2.52 0.42
C SER A 216 -18.11 1.27 -0.37
N TYR A 217 -19.08 0.45 -0.79
CA TYR A 217 -18.81 -0.71 -1.63
C TYR A 217 -18.08 -0.32 -2.93
N LEU A 218 -18.47 0.77 -3.56
CA LEU A 218 -17.78 1.31 -4.73
C LEU A 218 -16.31 1.67 -4.44
N SER A 219 -16.04 2.30 -3.29
CA SER A 219 -14.67 2.65 -2.87
C SER A 219 -13.76 1.42 -2.75
N PHE A 220 -14.29 0.33 -2.20
CA PHE A 220 -13.56 -0.94 -2.12
C PHE A 220 -13.33 -1.58 -3.50
N VAL A 221 -14.33 -1.54 -4.38
CA VAL A 221 -14.21 -2.04 -5.76
C VAL A 221 -13.16 -1.25 -6.53
N ILE A 222 -13.18 0.08 -6.46
CA ILE A 222 -12.16 0.94 -7.11
C ILE A 222 -10.76 0.60 -6.57
N ALA A 223 -10.60 0.45 -5.26
CA ALA A 223 -9.32 0.06 -4.68
C ALA A 223 -8.85 -1.32 -5.17
N SER A 224 -9.76 -2.29 -5.36
CA SER A 224 -9.45 -3.58 -6.00
C SER A 224 -9.03 -3.44 -7.46
N LEU A 225 -9.68 -2.58 -8.24
CA LEU A 225 -9.30 -2.35 -9.64
C LEU A 225 -7.91 -1.72 -9.75
N ILE A 226 -7.60 -0.77 -8.87
CA ILE A 226 -6.25 -0.17 -8.78
C ILE A 226 -5.22 -1.24 -8.39
N PHE A 227 -5.53 -2.09 -7.40
CA PHE A 227 -4.68 -3.22 -7.01
C PHE A 227 -4.38 -4.13 -8.22
N ILE A 228 -5.41 -4.54 -8.98
CA ILE A 228 -5.23 -5.37 -10.18
C ILE A 228 -4.36 -4.65 -11.20
N ALA A 229 -4.67 -3.39 -11.53
CA ALA A 229 -3.93 -2.63 -12.54
C ALA A 229 -2.45 -2.48 -12.20
N LEU A 230 -2.11 -2.28 -10.92
CA LEU A 230 -0.73 -2.14 -10.45
C LEU A 230 0.09 -3.43 -10.53
N HIS A 231 -0.57 -4.58 -10.66
CA HIS A 231 0.10 -5.85 -10.96
C HIS A 231 0.45 -6.00 -12.44
N ALA A 232 0.10 -5.03 -13.28
CA ALA A 232 0.33 -5.01 -14.73
C ALA A 232 -0.06 -6.35 -15.42
N PRO A 233 -1.28 -6.86 -15.21
CA PRO A 233 -1.73 -8.11 -15.81
C PRO A 233 -1.68 -8.04 -17.34
N TYR A 234 -1.13 -9.08 -17.94
CA TYR A 234 -1.06 -9.23 -19.40
C TYR A 234 -2.03 -10.30 -19.89
N GLY A 235 -2.81 -9.94 -20.93
CA GLY A 235 -3.83 -10.81 -21.53
C GLY A 235 -5.08 -10.98 -20.66
N ILE A 236 -6.18 -11.41 -21.28
CA ILE A 236 -7.48 -11.54 -20.60
C ILE A 236 -7.44 -12.55 -19.45
N MET A 237 -6.65 -13.62 -19.59
CA MET A 237 -6.43 -14.60 -18.52
C MET A 237 -5.72 -13.96 -17.33
N GLY A 238 -4.68 -13.12 -17.54
CA GLY A 238 -4.01 -12.39 -16.46
C GLY A 238 -4.97 -11.47 -15.70
N TRP A 239 -5.74 -10.65 -16.42
CA TRP A 239 -6.76 -9.79 -15.82
C TRP A 239 -7.80 -10.58 -15.02
N THR A 240 -8.25 -11.72 -15.55
CA THR A 240 -9.23 -12.57 -14.87
C THR A 240 -8.66 -13.19 -13.61
N SER A 241 -7.44 -13.73 -13.66
CA SER A 241 -6.77 -14.32 -12.51
C SER A 241 -6.60 -13.30 -11.39
N TYR A 242 -5.98 -12.15 -11.67
CA TYR A 242 -5.84 -11.09 -10.65
C TYR A 242 -7.20 -10.56 -10.17
N GLY A 243 -8.24 -10.58 -11.02
CA GLY A 243 -9.62 -10.29 -10.64
C GLY A 243 -10.16 -11.26 -9.58
N ILE A 244 -9.95 -12.58 -9.76
CA ILE A 244 -10.31 -13.61 -8.78
C ILE A 244 -9.59 -13.38 -7.45
N LEU A 245 -8.28 -13.11 -7.50
CA LEU A 245 -7.49 -12.80 -6.30
C LEU A 245 -8.07 -11.59 -5.56
N ALA A 246 -8.24 -10.47 -6.27
CA ALA A 246 -8.73 -9.23 -5.70
C ALA A 246 -10.14 -9.39 -5.11
N ALA A 247 -11.02 -10.14 -5.79
CA ALA A 247 -12.37 -10.45 -5.30
C ALA A 247 -12.32 -11.31 -4.03
N GLY A 248 -11.47 -12.33 -3.98
CA GLY A 248 -11.28 -13.18 -2.81
C GLY A 248 -10.77 -12.40 -1.59
N PHE A 249 -9.74 -11.58 -1.77
CA PHE A 249 -9.19 -10.73 -0.70
C PHE A 249 -10.21 -9.68 -0.23
N LEU A 250 -10.95 -9.08 -1.17
CA LEU A 250 -12.02 -8.15 -0.83
C LEU A 250 -13.14 -8.83 -0.04
N TYR A 251 -13.57 -10.01 -0.47
CA TYR A 251 -14.57 -10.79 0.25
C TYR A 251 -14.08 -11.16 1.66
N ALA A 252 -12.81 -11.56 1.81
CA ALA A 252 -12.21 -11.84 3.11
C ALA A 252 -12.22 -10.62 4.04
N ARG A 253 -11.89 -9.43 3.51
CA ARG A 253 -11.95 -8.17 4.28
C ARG A 253 -13.37 -7.83 4.69
N LEU A 254 -14.30 -7.91 3.74
CA LEU A 254 -15.68 -7.50 3.95
C LEU A 254 -16.35 -8.53 4.85
N LYS A 255 -16.45 -9.82 4.53
CA LYS A 255 -17.24 -10.80 5.31
C LYS A 255 -17.09 -10.73 6.84
N ASP A 256 -15.89 -10.42 7.34
CA ASP A 256 -15.57 -10.29 8.76
C ASP A 256 -15.37 -8.87 9.29
N ASN A 257 -15.46 -7.85 8.43
CA ASN A 257 -14.98 -6.51 8.70
C ASN A 257 -13.57 -6.52 9.36
N ASN A 258 -12.68 -7.38 8.87
CA ASN A 258 -11.40 -7.71 9.52
C ASN A 258 -10.31 -7.87 8.48
N VAL A 259 -9.30 -6.99 8.51
CA VAL A 259 -8.25 -6.99 7.47
C VAL A 259 -7.29 -8.17 7.65
N TYR A 260 -7.17 -8.69 8.88
CA TYR A 260 -6.35 -9.87 9.15
C TYR A 260 -6.85 -11.11 8.43
N THR A 261 -8.16 -11.23 8.18
CA THR A 261 -8.71 -12.33 7.39
C THR A 261 -8.20 -12.24 5.94
N ALA A 262 -8.21 -11.04 5.35
CA ALA A 262 -7.69 -10.82 4.00
C ALA A 262 -6.17 -11.04 3.92
N ILE A 263 -5.41 -10.51 4.90
CA ILE A 263 -3.96 -10.74 5.00
C ILE A 263 -3.65 -12.24 5.02
N ALA A 264 -4.33 -13.02 5.86
CA ALA A 264 -4.07 -14.45 5.93
C ALA A 264 -4.40 -15.19 4.62
N VAL A 265 -5.52 -14.85 3.96
CA VAL A 265 -5.86 -15.41 2.64
C VAL A 265 -4.76 -15.09 1.63
N HIS A 266 -4.27 -13.86 1.60
CA HIS A 266 -3.22 -13.40 0.70
C HIS A 266 -1.87 -14.08 1.00
N MET A 267 -1.47 -14.19 2.27
CA MET A 267 -0.25 -14.89 2.67
C MET A 267 -0.27 -16.37 2.24
N ILE A 268 -1.41 -17.06 2.44
CA ILE A 268 -1.56 -18.46 1.99
C ILE A 268 -1.53 -18.53 0.46
N TRP A 269 -2.19 -17.61 -0.23
CA TRP A 269 -2.16 -17.56 -1.69
C TRP A 269 -0.73 -17.42 -2.23
N ASN A 270 0.04 -16.49 -1.68
CA ASN A 270 1.44 -16.30 -2.05
C ASN A 270 2.28 -17.52 -1.70
N ALA A 271 2.04 -18.17 -0.55
CA ALA A 271 2.74 -19.41 -0.18
C ALA A 271 2.48 -20.53 -1.19
N LEU A 272 1.24 -20.71 -1.63
CA LEU A 272 0.89 -21.70 -2.65
C LEU A 272 1.57 -21.38 -3.99
N ALA A 273 1.58 -20.11 -4.41
CA ALA A 273 2.22 -19.67 -5.65
C ALA A 273 3.75 -19.83 -5.66
N LEU A 274 4.38 -20.02 -4.50
CA LEU A 274 5.83 -20.32 -4.43
C LEU A 274 6.15 -21.82 -4.50
N ILE A 275 5.17 -22.68 -4.24
CA ILE A 275 5.37 -24.14 -4.15
C ILE A 275 4.95 -24.84 -5.45
N VAL A 276 4.02 -24.24 -6.20
CA VAL A 276 3.47 -24.75 -7.47
C VAL A 276 4.16 -24.07 -8.64
#